data_AF-A0A7V5FQU6-F1
#
_entry.id   AF-A0A7V5FQU6-F1
#
_cell.length_a   1.000
_cell.length_b   1.000
_cell.length_c   1.000
_cell.angle_alpha   90.00
_cell.angle_beta   90.00
_cell.angle_gamma   90.00
#
_symmetry.space_group_name_H-M   'P 1'
#
loop_
_entity.id
_entity.type
_entity.pdbx_description
1 polymer ?
#
loop_
_entity_poly.entity_id
_entity_poly.type
_entity_poly.pdbx_seq_one_letter_code
_entity_poly.pdbx_strand_id
1 'polypeptide(L)'
;MTKSNMSRSAELNEIQQLREENARLRALLTKHSIAWEEEIPVKVITKTVKSETVDSQLPPSEKITLFRRLFRGRTDAYPVRWQSTQGRSGYSPACGNEWKAGVCNKKKVKCADCPNRLLLPVTDQVIFDHLAGKKTVGVYPLLDDNGCYFLATDFDKGEWREDASAFFQSCRDLDIPAALEISRSGNGAHVWILISGWKG
;
A
#
# COMPACT_ATOMS: atom_id res chain seq x y z
N MET A 1 -1.60 -15.74 -36.51
CA MET A 1 -1.95 -14.43 -35.90
C MET A 1 -1.88 -14.58 -34.38
N THR A 2 -1.03 -13.81 -33.71
CA THR A 2 -0.60 -14.03 -32.32
C THR A 2 -1.56 -13.42 -31.29
N LYS A 3 -1.63 -14.03 -30.10
CA LYS A 3 -2.47 -13.62 -28.95
C LYS A 3 -2.37 -12.12 -28.60
N SER A 4 -1.24 -11.47 -28.90
CA SER A 4 -1.01 -10.03 -28.68
C SER A 4 -1.90 -9.12 -29.54
N ASN A 5 -2.25 -9.52 -30.76
CA ASN A 5 -3.14 -8.74 -31.62
C ASN A 5 -4.61 -8.87 -31.20
N MET A 6 -4.99 -10.00 -30.60
CA MET A 6 -6.34 -10.23 -30.07
C MET A 6 -6.62 -9.43 -28.78
N SER A 7 -5.60 -9.24 -27.92
CA SER A 7 -5.72 -8.40 -26.72
C SER A 7 -5.94 -6.93 -27.08
N ARG A 8 -5.14 -6.40 -28.01
CA ARG A 8 -5.22 -5.00 -28.43
C ARG A 8 -6.53 -4.68 -29.16
N SER A 9 -7.08 -5.63 -29.92
CA SER A 9 -8.40 -5.47 -30.52
C SER A 9 -9.53 -5.50 -29.48
N ALA A 10 -9.38 -6.29 -28.41
CA ALA A 10 -10.36 -6.33 -27.33
C ALA A 10 -10.37 -5.02 -26.54
N GLU A 11 -9.19 -4.48 -26.21
CA GLU A 11 -9.01 -3.19 -25.54
C GLU A 11 -9.60 -2.02 -26.36
N LEU A 12 -9.39 -2.02 -27.69
CA LEU A 12 -9.96 -1.00 -28.57
C LEU A 12 -11.48 -1.08 -28.66
N ASN A 13 -12.03 -2.30 -28.70
CA ASN A 13 -13.48 -2.51 -28.69
C ASN A 13 -14.10 -2.06 -27.37
N GLU A 14 -13.44 -2.33 -26.24
CA GLU A 14 -13.90 -1.89 -24.92
C GLU A 14 -13.87 -0.36 -24.80
N ILE A 15 -12.80 0.29 -25.25
CA ILE A 15 -12.72 1.76 -25.28
C ILE A 15 -13.83 2.37 -26.14
N GLN A 16 -14.14 1.73 -27.27
CA GLN A 16 -15.21 2.20 -28.15
C GLN A 16 -16.59 2.05 -27.48
N GLN A 17 -16.88 0.90 -26.87
CA GLN A 17 -18.11 0.67 -26.12
C GLN A 17 -18.26 1.66 -24.96
N LEU A 18 -17.19 1.91 -24.21
CA LEU A 18 -17.19 2.88 -23.11
C LEU A 18 -17.44 4.32 -23.58
N ARG A 19 -16.95 4.69 -24.77
CA ARG A 19 -17.20 6.01 -25.37
C ARG A 19 -18.64 6.16 -25.84
N GLU A 20 -19.20 5.13 -26.45
CA GLU A 20 -20.60 5.10 -26.90
C GLU A 20 -21.55 5.17 -25.69
N GLU A 21 -21.27 4.41 -24.64
CA GLU A 21 -22.08 4.44 -23.42
C GLU A 21 -21.96 5.79 -22.69
N ASN A 22 -20.76 6.38 -22.61
CA ASN A 22 -20.59 7.73 -22.08
C ASN A 22 -21.40 8.77 -22.88
N ALA A 23 -21.39 8.68 -24.21
CA ALA A 23 -22.18 9.58 -25.05
C ALA A 23 -23.69 9.43 -24.79
N ARG A 24 -24.16 8.19 -24.65
CA ARG A 24 -25.56 7.89 -24.32
C ARG A 24 -25.96 8.42 -22.94
N LEU A 25 -25.13 8.19 -21.93
CA LEU A 25 -25.37 8.63 -20.56
C LEU A 25 -25.40 10.16 -20.48
N ARG A 26 -24.46 10.85 -21.13
CA ARG A 26 -24.46 12.31 -21.23
C ARG A 26 -25.73 12.85 -21.89
N ALA A 27 -26.15 12.25 -23.01
CA ALA A 27 -27.40 12.62 -23.68
C ALA A 27 -28.63 12.42 -22.79
N LEU A 28 -28.67 11.34 -22.00
CA LEU A 28 -29.74 11.06 -21.06
C LEU A 28 -29.77 12.09 -19.92
N LEU A 29 -28.61 12.40 -19.33
CA LEU A 29 -28.49 13.40 -18.28
C LEU A 29 -28.92 14.80 -18.76
N THR A 30 -28.48 15.21 -19.97
CA THR A 30 -28.95 16.45 -20.61
C THR A 30 -30.46 16.46 -20.85
N LYS A 31 -31.03 15.35 -21.35
CA LYS A 31 -32.48 15.22 -21.57
C LYS A 31 -33.28 15.40 -20.28
N HIS A 32 -32.74 14.94 -19.16
CA HIS A 32 -33.39 15.05 -17.85
C HIS A 32 -32.99 16.33 -17.08
N SER A 33 -32.27 17.26 -17.71
CA SER A 33 -31.76 18.49 -17.08
C SER A 33 -30.96 18.22 -15.79
N ILE A 34 -30.31 17.06 -15.72
CA ILE A 34 -29.42 16.68 -14.63
C ILE A 34 -28.03 17.20 -14.97
N ALA A 35 -27.49 18.10 -14.15
CA ALA A 35 -26.14 18.61 -14.32
C ALA A 35 -25.13 17.45 -14.24
N TRP A 36 -24.28 17.31 -15.26
CA TRP A 36 -23.27 16.24 -15.36
C TRP A 36 -21.87 16.77 -15.72
N GLU A 37 -21.78 18.03 -16.12
CA GLU A 37 -20.56 18.83 -16.08
C GLU A 37 -20.53 19.57 -14.75
N GLU A 38 -20.26 18.86 -13.67
CA GLU A 38 -19.52 19.52 -12.61
C GLU A 38 -18.09 19.67 -13.14
N GLU A 39 -17.72 20.88 -13.55
CA GLU A 39 -16.35 21.30 -13.34
C GLU A 39 -16.11 21.06 -11.85
N ILE A 40 -15.51 19.92 -11.49
CA ILE A 40 -14.88 19.80 -10.17
C ILE A 40 -14.01 21.04 -10.13
N PRO A 41 -14.25 21.98 -9.21
CA PRO A 41 -13.32 23.06 -9.06
C PRO A 41 -12.06 22.36 -8.59
N VAL A 42 -11.15 22.10 -9.53
CA VAL A 42 -9.74 22.14 -9.27
C VAL A 42 -9.53 23.58 -8.83
N LYS A 43 -9.85 23.84 -7.56
CA LYS A 43 -9.25 24.91 -6.79
C LYS A 43 -7.78 24.50 -6.83
N VAL A 44 -7.13 24.90 -7.92
CA VAL A 44 -5.69 25.02 -7.99
C VAL A 44 -5.42 25.87 -6.78
N ILE A 45 -4.97 25.21 -5.71
CA ILE A 45 -4.33 25.87 -4.60
C ILE A 45 -3.09 26.45 -5.25
N THR A 46 -3.25 27.65 -5.83
CA THR A 46 -2.18 28.58 -6.17
C THR A 46 -1.69 29.24 -4.89
N LYS A 47 -1.55 28.46 -3.81
CA LYS A 47 -0.34 28.61 -3.01
C LYS A 47 0.67 27.76 -3.75
N THR A 48 1.65 28.44 -4.32
CA THR A 48 2.96 27.91 -4.70
C THR A 48 3.57 27.16 -3.51
N VAL A 49 3.02 26.00 -3.17
CA VAL A 49 3.88 24.86 -2.90
C VAL A 49 4.49 24.65 -4.26
N LYS A 50 5.78 24.98 -4.39
CA LYS A 50 6.56 24.42 -5.48
C LYS A 50 6.17 22.94 -5.47
N SER A 51 5.38 22.51 -6.45
CA SER A 51 5.58 21.19 -6.99
C SER A 51 6.99 21.29 -7.53
N GLU A 52 7.96 21.13 -6.62
CA GLU A 52 9.09 20.29 -6.93
C GLU A 52 8.39 19.06 -7.48
N THR A 53 8.34 19.00 -8.81
CA THR A 53 8.67 17.76 -9.46
C THR A 53 9.86 17.24 -8.67
N VAL A 54 9.58 16.45 -7.64
CA VAL A 54 10.53 15.59 -7.03
C VAL A 54 10.76 14.56 -8.12
N ASP A 55 11.48 14.99 -9.15
CA ASP A 55 12.47 14.18 -9.81
C ASP A 55 13.50 13.86 -8.73
N SER A 56 13.10 13.04 -7.76
CA SER A 56 14.04 12.29 -6.98
C SER A 56 13.94 10.89 -7.55
N GLN A 57 14.69 10.67 -8.63
CA GLN A 57 15.35 9.39 -8.73
C GLN A 57 16.36 9.29 -7.58
N LEU A 58 15.88 9.27 -6.33
CA LEU A 58 16.68 8.89 -5.18
C LEU A 58 17.40 7.61 -5.59
N PRO A 59 18.72 7.55 -5.42
CA PRO A 59 19.44 6.33 -5.70
C PRO A 59 18.84 5.19 -4.85
N PRO A 60 18.95 3.93 -5.29
CA PRO A 60 18.35 2.81 -4.57
C PRO A 60 18.70 2.78 -3.07
N SER A 61 19.93 3.16 -2.70
CA SER A 61 20.38 3.27 -1.31
C SER A 61 19.59 4.31 -0.50
N GLU A 62 19.30 5.48 -1.08
CA GLU A 62 18.51 6.52 -0.42
C GLU A 62 17.04 6.12 -0.31
N LYS A 63 16.47 5.43 -1.30
CA LYS A 63 15.11 4.85 -1.21
C LYS A 63 15.02 3.83 -0.08
N ILE A 64 16.01 2.94 0.03
CA ILE A 64 16.10 1.96 1.12
C ILE A 64 16.19 2.68 2.47
N THR A 65 17.07 3.68 2.59
CA THR A 65 17.27 4.45 3.83
C THR A 65 15.99 5.16 4.24
N LEU A 66 15.32 5.83 3.29
CA LEU A 66 14.07 6.53 3.51
C LEU A 66 12.97 5.56 3.95
N PHE A 67 12.79 4.44 3.25
CA PHE A 67 11.76 3.45 3.58
C PHE A 67 11.97 2.86 4.97
N ARG A 68 13.21 2.49 5.32
CA ARG A 68 13.58 1.94 6.63
C ARG A 68 13.38 2.95 7.76
N ARG A 69 13.52 4.25 7.46
CA ARG A 69 13.28 5.33 8.43
C ARG A 69 11.78 5.54 8.68
N LEU A 70 10.96 5.54 7.63
CA LEU A 70 9.52 5.78 7.73
C LEU A 70 8.78 4.57 8.32
N PHE A 71 9.08 3.37 7.82
CA PHE A 71 8.42 2.13 8.21
C PHE A 71 9.31 1.28 9.13
N ARG A 72 9.81 1.91 10.20
CA ARG A 72 10.65 1.24 11.20
C ARG A 72 9.79 0.41 12.15
N GLY A 73 10.26 -0.77 12.50
CA GLY A 73 9.71 -1.62 13.55
C GLY A 73 10.81 -2.52 14.07
N ARG A 74 10.48 -3.78 14.35
CA ARG A 74 11.47 -4.82 14.64
C ARG A 74 12.43 -5.01 13.47
N THR A 75 13.71 -5.13 13.78
CA THR A 75 14.78 -5.37 12.79
C THR A 75 15.27 -6.81 12.77
N ASP A 76 14.91 -7.61 13.77
CA ASP A 76 15.31 -9.01 13.95
C ASP A 76 14.37 -10.00 13.23
N ALA A 77 13.19 -9.53 12.79
CA ALA A 77 12.21 -10.33 12.07
C ALA A 77 11.35 -9.48 11.13
N TYR A 78 10.86 -10.08 10.04
CA TYR A 78 9.85 -9.49 9.16
C TYR A 78 8.90 -10.54 8.60
N PRO A 79 7.62 -10.20 8.37
CA PRO A 79 6.71 -11.07 7.65
C PRO A 79 6.93 -10.99 6.12
N VAL A 80 6.78 -12.11 5.43
CA VAL A 80 6.75 -12.22 3.96
C VAL A 80 5.35 -12.56 3.52
N ARG A 81 4.86 -11.85 2.50
CA ARG A 81 3.59 -12.17 1.86
C ARG A 81 3.72 -13.46 1.05
N TRP A 82 2.79 -14.38 1.23
CA TRP A 82 2.64 -15.56 0.38
C TRP A 82 1.26 -15.58 -0.28
N GLN A 83 1.17 -16.28 -1.39
CA GLN A 83 -0.08 -16.55 -2.08
C GLN A 83 -0.07 -18.01 -2.54
N SER A 84 -1.13 -18.74 -2.22
CA SER A 84 -1.28 -20.12 -2.67
C SER A 84 -1.81 -20.16 -4.10
N THR A 85 -1.63 -21.32 -4.75
CA THR A 85 -2.22 -21.61 -6.05
C THR A 85 -3.75 -21.57 -6.04
N GLN A 86 -4.37 -21.72 -4.87
CA GLN A 86 -5.83 -21.63 -4.65
C GLN A 86 -6.32 -20.21 -4.36
N GLY A 87 -5.48 -19.18 -4.55
CA GLY A 87 -5.85 -17.77 -4.37
C GLY A 87 -5.84 -17.27 -2.92
N ARG A 88 -5.59 -18.13 -1.92
CA ARG A 88 -5.42 -17.68 -0.53
C ARG A 88 -4.12 -16.91 -0.41
N SER A 89 -4.10 -15.85 0.39
CA SER A 89 -2.89 -15.10 0.66
C SER A 89 -2.79 -14.72 2.13
N GLY A 90 -1.59 -14.42 2.58
CA GLY A 90 -1.33 -14.01 3.95
C GLY A 90 0.12 -13.64 4.15
N TYR A 91 0.47 -13.45 5.41
CA TYR A 91 1.81 -13.13 5.85
C TYR A 91 2.31 -14.19 6.82
N SER A 92 3.60 -14.51 6.75
CA SER A 92 4.27 -15.40 7.70
C SER A 92 5.68 -14.90 7.99
N PRO A 93 6.24 -15.13 9.20
CA PRO A 93 7.62 -14.73 9.49
C PRO A 93 8.60 -15.32 8.48
N ALA A 94 9.55 -14.51 8.00
CA ALA A 94 10.68 -14.99 7.22
C ALA A 94 11.53 -15.95 8.07
N CYS A 95 11.70 -17.18 7.61
CA CYS A 95 12.37 -18.23 8.37
C CYS A 95 13.48 -18.88 7.54
N GLY A 96 14.73 -18.83 8.02
CA GLY A 96 15.89 -19.46 7.37
C GLY A 96 15.87 -20.99 7.44
N ASN A 97 15.05 -21.56 8.33
CA ASN A 97 14.82 -23.01 8.41
C ASN A 97 13.59 -23.43 7.60
N GLU A 98 12.88 -22.52 6.92
CA GLU A 98 11.64 -22.86 6.23
C GLU A 98 11.85 -24.02 5.23
N TRP A 99 11.00 -25.04 5.30
CA TRP A 99 11.06 -26.26 4.47
C TRP A 99 12.34 -27.10 4.62
N LYS A 100 13.23 -26.79 5.56
CA LYS A 100 14.42 -27.60 5.84
C LYS A 100 14.01 -28.97 6.42
N ALA A 101 14.28 -30.04 5.66
CA ALA A 101 13.95 -31.40 6.05
C ALA A 101 14.57 -31.76 7.42
N GLY A 102 13.79 -32.44 8.27
CA GLY A 102 14.20 -32.81 9.63
C GLY A 102 14.18 -31.66 10.66
N VAL A 103 14.02 -30.40 10.24
CA VAL A 103 14.02 -29.23 11.14
C VAL A 103 12.66 -28.54 11.15
N CYS A 104 12.12 -28.21 9.97
CA CYS A 104 10.88 -27.47 9.83
C CYS A 104 9.70 -28.41 9.61
N ASN A 105 8.67 -28.28 10.43
CA ASN A 105 7.44 -29.08 10.33
C ASN A 105 6.26 -28.23 9.86
N LYS A 106 6.45 -27.48 8.77
CA LYS A 106 5.45 -26.50 8.24
C LYS A 106 4.09 -27.13 7.89
N LYS A 107 4.04 -28.44 7.65
CA LYS A 107 2.78 -29.19 7.44
C LYS A 107 1.95 -29.31 8.72
N LYS A 108 2.56 -29.29 9.90
CA LYS A 108 1.89 -29.47 11.19
C LYS A 108 1.85 -28.19 12.04
N VAL A 109 2.84 -27.32 11.91
CA VAL A 109 3.02 -26.13 12.76
C VAL A 109 3.26 -24.89 11.91
N LYS A 110 2.57 -23.79 12.21
CA LYS A 110 2.78 -22.50 11.54
C LYS A 110 4.16 -21.94 11.92
N CYS A 111 4.80 -21.17 11.04
CA CYS A 111 6.11 -20.59 11.34
C CYS A 111 6.11 -19.66 12.56
N ALA A 112 4.98 -19.00 12.85
CA ALA A 112 4.83 -18.18 14.05
C ALA A 112 4.96 -18.99 15.35
N ASP A 113 4.49 -20.24 15.34
CA ASP A 113 4.44 -21.12 16.52
C ASP A 113 5.58 -22.15 16.53
N CYS A 114 6.42 -22.17 15.51
CA CYS A 114 7.47 -23.17 15.34
C CYS A 114 8.64 -22.90 16.31
N PRO A 115 9.06 -23.88 17.14
CA PRO A 115 10.22 -23.72 18.04
C PRO A 115 11.56 -23.76 17.28
N ASN A 116 11.60 -24.41 16.12
CA ASN A 116 12.80 -24.52 15.27
C ASN A 116 12.91 -23.37 14.26
N ARG A 117 12.15 -22.28 14.43
CA ARG A 117 12.20 -21.15 13.52
C ARG A 117 13.55 -20.43 13.65
N LEU A 118 14.08 -20.02 12.51
CA LEU A 118 15.24 -19.12 12.44
C LEU A 118 14.77 -17.82 11.82
N LEU A 119 14.35 -16.86 12.65
CA LEU A 119 13.85 -15.57 12.17
C LEU A 119 14.98 -14.80 11.47
N LEU A 120 14.66 -14.26 10.30
CA LEU A 120 15.63 -13.52 9.48
C LEU A 120 15.52 -12.01 9.75
N PRO A 121 16.66 -11.30 9.88
CA PRO A 121 16.67 -9.87 10.12
C PRO A 121 16.34 -9.06 8.86
N VAL A 122 15.89 -7.82 9.06
CA VAL A 122 15.58 -6.87 7.97
C VAL A 122 16.87 -6.25 7.44
N THR A 123 17.36 -6.74 6.30
CA THR A 123 18.56 -6.21 5.62
C THR A 123 18.21 -5.20 4.51
N ASP A 124 19.19 -4.45 4.04
CA ASP A 124 19.01 -3.55 2.88
C ASP A 124 18.59 -4.32 1.63
N GLN A 125 19.12 -5.53 1.44
CA GLN A 125 18.71 -6.39 0.34
C GLN A 125 17.23 -6.80 0.45
N VAL A 126 16.73 -7.06 1.66
CA VAL A 126 15.31 -7.36 1.89
C VAL A 126 14.43 -6.20 1.46
N ILE A 127 14.80 -4.97 1.82
CA ILE A 127 14.07 -3.76 1.46
C ILE A 127 14.20 -3.46 -0.04
N PHE A 128 15.39 -3.62 -0.61
CA PHE A 128 15.61 -3.47 -2.05
C PHE A 128 14.69 -4.39 -2.85
N ASP A 129 14.70 -5.69 -2.54
CA ASP A 129 13.86 -6.67 -3.23
C ASP A 129 12.36 -6.38 -3.03
N HIS A 130 11.98 -5.77 -1.90
CA HIS A 130 10.62 -5.33 -1.67
C HIS A 130 10.22 -4.17 -2.59
N LEU A 131 11.03 -3.11 -2.62
CA LEU A 131 10.81 -1.93 -3.46
C LEU A 131 10.91 -2.25 -4.95
N ALA A 132 11.72 -3.25 -5.32
CA ALA A 132 11.83 -3.76 -6.69
C ALA A 132 10.68 -4.70 -7.08
N GLY A 133 9.73 -4.99 -6.18
CA GLY A 133 8.58 -5.85 -6.45
C GLY A 133 8.90 -7.35 -6.54
N LYS A 134 10.11 -7.78 -6.20
CA LYS A 134 10.50 -9.21 -6.22
C LYS A 134 9.82 -10.01 -5.11
N LYS A 135 9.56 -9.37 -3.97
CA LYS A 135 8.78 -9.93 -2.86
C LYS A 135 8.00 -8.83 -2.16
N THR A 136 6.94 -9.19 -1.44
CA THR A 136 6.26 -8.25 -0.53
C THR A 136 6.60 -8.65 0.88
N VAL A 137 7.20 -7.73 1.64
CA VAL A 137 7.42 -7.89 3.08
C VAL A 137 6.53 -6.91 3.83
N GLY A 138 6.14 -7.28 5.04
CA GLY A 138 5.55 -6.34 5.98
C GLY A 138 6.55 -5.95 7.07
N VAL A 139 6.04 -5.33 8.11
CA VAL A 139 6.79 -4.89 9.29
C VAL A 139 6.07 -5.36 10.54
N TYR A 140 6.82 -5.73 11.57
CA TYR A 140 6.27 -5.91 12.93
C TYR A 140 6.45 -4.59 13.69
N PRO A 141 5.39 -3.78 13.88
CA PRO A 141 5.52 -2.40 14.36
C PRO A 141 5.80 -2.28 15.85
N LEU A 142 5.39 -3.29 16.64
CA LEU A 142 5.60 -3.31 18.09
C LEU A 142 7.00 -3.78 18.43
N LEU A 143 7.68 -2.99 19.26
CA LEU A 143 8.99 -3.28 19.83
C LEU A 143 8.84 -4.05 21.15
N ASP A 144 9.96 -4.54 21.68
CA ASP A 144 9.97 -5.34 22.92
C ASP A 144 9.60 -4.51 24.16
N ASP A 145 9.75 -3.19 24.10
CA ASP A 145 9.33 -2.24 25.13
C ASP A 145 7.86 -1.78 24.97
N ASN A 146 7.10 -2.43 24.09
CA ASN A 146 5.75 -2.05 23.67
C ASN A 146 5.64 -0.68 22.96
N GLY A 147 6.78 -0.09 22.58
CA GLY A 147 6.82 1.09 21.72
C GLY A 147 6.54 0.76 20.26
N CYS A 148 6.33 1.81 19.45
CA CYS A 148 6.26 1.74 17.99
C CYS A 148 6.75 3.06 17.37
N TYR A 149 7.12 3.02 16.10
CA TYR A 149 7.54 4.22 15.35
C TYR A 149 6.44 4.82 14.47
N PHE A 150 5.34 4.09 14.29
CA PHE A 150 4.22 4.56 13.51
C PHE A 150 2.93 3.87 13.95
N LEU A 151 1.81 4.53 13.67
CA LEU A 151 0.46 3.97 13.78
C LEU A 151 -0.16 3.92 12.38
N ALA A 152 -0.99 2.92 12.14
CA ALA A 152 -1.78 2.80 10.93
C ALA A 152 -3.24 2.64 11.32
N THR A 153 -4.09 3.54 10.84
CA THR A 153 -5.54 3.46 10.98
C THR A 153 -6.12 3.06 9.64
N ASP A 154 -6.85 1.94 9.61
CA ASP A 154 -7.48 1.40 8.42
C ASP A 154 -8.95 1.84 8.35
N PHE A 155 -9.31 2.48 7.25
CA PHE A 155 -10.68 2.93 6.96
C PHE A 155 -11.23 2.09 5.81
N ASP A 156 -12.25 1.30 6.12
CA ASP A 156 -12.97 0.43 5.18
C ASP A 156 -14.47 0.77 5.13
N LYS A 157 -15.19 0.19 4.15
CA LYS A 157 -16.67 0.25 3.99
C LYS A 157 -17.23 1.59 3.47
N GLY A 158 -18.54 1.80 3.60
CA GLY A 158 -19.34 2.75 2.80
C GLY A 158 -18.82 4.18 2.76
N GLU A 159 -18.30 4.69 3.87
CA GLU A 159 -17.93 6.10 4.05
C GLU A 159 -16.42 6.28 4.32
N TRP A 160 -15.58 5.33 3.86
CA TRP A 160 -14.15 5.35 4.17
C TRP A 160 -13.45 6.63 3.72
N ARG A 161 -13.95 7.30 2.67
CA ARG A 161 -13.36 8.53 2.13
C ARG A 161 -13.58 9.69 3.09
N GLU A 162 -14.82 9.86 3.53
CA GLU A 162 -15.27 10.88 4.45
C GLU A 162 -14.61 10.69 5.82
N ASP A 163 -14.61 9.46 6.33
CA ASP A 163 -14.02 9.11 7.62
C ASP A 163 -12.49 9.32 7.61
N ALA A 164 -11.79 8.81 6.59
CA ALA A 164 -10.35 8.99 6.49
C ALA A 164 -9.96 10.48 6.32
N SER A 165 -10.75 11.24 5.55
CA SER A 165 -10.52 12.68 5.35
C SER A 165 -10.75 13.47 6.63
N ALA A 166 -11.82 13.20 7.37
CA ALA A 166 -12.11 13.84 8.64
C ALA A 166 -11.05 13.52 9.71
N PHE A 167 -10.62 12.26 9.79
CA PHE A 167 -9.53 11.85 10.68
C PHE A 167 -8.20 12.53 10.31
N PHE A 168 -7.86 12.57 9.02
CA PHE A 168 -6.66 13.22 8.53
C PHE A 168 -6.69 14.75 8.78
N GLN A 169 -7.85 15.38 8.61
CA GLN A 169 -8.04 16.80 8.96
C GLN A 169 -7.85 17.03 10.46
N SER A 170 -8.39 16.17 11.32
CA SER A 170 -8.18 16.25 12.77
C SER A 170 -6.70 16.12 13.14
N CYS A 171 -5.96 15.22 12.47
CA CYS A 171 -4.51 15.12 12.65
C CYS A 171 -3.81 16.43 12.28
N ARG A 172 -4.23 17.07 11.18
CA ARG A 172 -3.68 18.36 10.73
C ARG A 172 -3.96 19.49 11.71
N ASP A 173 -5.17 19.56 12.25
CA ASP A 173 -5.59 20.57 13.22
C ASP A 173 -4.87 20.43 14.58
N LEU A 174 -4.40 19.21 14.89
CA LEU A 174 -3.64 18.89 16.10
C LEU A 174 -2.11 18.82 15.89
N ASP A 175 -1.62 19.25 14.71
CA ASP A 175 -0.21 19.18 14.33
C ASP A 175 0.41 17.76 14.44
N ILE A 176 -0.40 16.71 14.25
CA ILE A 176 0.04 15.32 14.23
C ILE A 176 0.56 14.98 12.83
N PRO A 177 1.82 14.50 12.68
CA PRO A 177 2.40 14.15 11.39
C PRO A 177 1.78 12.88 10.83
N ALA A 178 0.78 13.06 9.96
CA ALA A 178 0.05 11.98 9.30
C ALA A 178 0.25 11.99 7.77
N ALA A 179 0.11 10.82 7.15
CA ALA A 179 0.05 10.63 5.70
C ALA A 179 -1.16 9.76 5.33
N LEU A 180 -1.87 10.13 4.27
CA LEU A 180 -3.04 9.39 3.76
C LEU A 180 -2.65 8.56 2.53
N GLU A 181 -3.03 7.28 2.52
CA GLU A 181 -2.78 6.32 1.44
C GLU A 181 -4.10 5.65 1.03
N ILE A 182 -4.39 5.57 -0.27
CA ILE A 182 -5.51 4.74 -0.75
C ILE A 182 -5.08 3.28 -0.75
N SER A 183 -5.90 2.41 -0.16
CA SER A 183 -5.63 0.99 -0.08
C SER A 183 -5.46 0.37 -1.48
N ARG A 184 -4.72 -0.74 -1.55
CA ARG A 184 -4.49 -1.48 -2.81
C ARG A 184 -5.78 -1.91 -3.52
N SER A 185 -6.88 -2.12 -2.79
CA SER A 185 -8.17 -2.49 -3.39
C SER A 185 -8.90 -1.30 -4.02
N GLY A 186 -8.51 -0.07 -3.68
CA GLY A 186 -9.24 1.15 -4.03
C GLY A 186 -10.52 1.39 -3.21
N ASN A 187 -10.85 0.49 -2.27
CA ASN A 187 -12.10 0.48 -1.52
C ASN A 187 -11.89 0.80 -0.03
N GLY A 188 -10.89 1.61 0.27
CA GLY A 188 -10.48 1.95 1.62
C GLY A 188 -9.23 2.82 1.60
N ALA A 189 -8.85 3.35 2.75
CA ALA A 189 -7.64 4.14 2.92
C ALA A 189 -6.95 3.83 4.26
N HIS A 190 -5.65 4.07 4.31
CA HIS A 190 -4.88 4.05 5.55
C HIS A 190 -4.42 5.46 5.88
N VAL A 191 -4.53 5.84 7.15
CA VAL A 191 -3.84 7.00 7.70
C VAL A 191 -2.66 6.53 8.53
N TRP A 192 -1.46 6.96 8.13
CA TRP A 192 -0.19 6.62 8.76
C TRP A 192 0.27 7.79 9.63
N ILE A 193 0.41 7.59 10.94
CA ILE A 193 1.02 8.58 11.84
C ILE A 193 2.49 8.18 12.02
N LEU A 194 3.42 9.04 11.63
CA LEU A 194 4.85 8.75 11.67
C LEU A 194 5.52 9.49 12.82
N ILE A 195 5.93 8.74 13.85
CA ILE A 195 6.44 9.30 15.10
C ILE A 195 7.92 9.62 14.92
N SER A 196 8.22 10.91 14.72
CA SER A 196 9.58 11.42 14.67
C SER A 196 9.87 12.17 15.96
N GLY A 197 10.52 11.52 16.93
CA GLY A 197 11.05 12.25 18.09
C GLY A 197 10.90 11.63 19.47
N TRP A 198 10.70 10.31 19.63
CA TRP A 198 10.91 9.72 20.96
C TRP A 198 12.41 9.72 21.28
N LYS A 199 12.89 10.80 21.92
CA LYS A 199 14.14 10.79 22.68
C LYS A 199 13.83 10.07 23.99
N GLY A 200 14.06 8.77 24.02
CA GLY A 200 14.30 8.07 25.27
C GLY A 200 15.55 8.61 25.95
#